data_AF-A0AA43U721-F1
#
_entry.id   AF-A0AA43U721-F1
#
_cell.length_a   1.000
_cell.length_b   1.000
_cell.length_c   1.000
_cell.angle_alpha   90.00
_cell.angle_beta   90.00
_cell.angle_gamma   90.00
#
_symmetry.space_group_name_H-M   'P 1'
#
loop_
_entity.id
_entity.type
_entity.pdbx_description
1 polymer ?
#
loop_
_entity_poly.entity_id
_entity_poly.type
_entity_poly.pdbx_seq_one_letter_code
_entity_poly.pdbx_strand_id
1 'polypeptide(L)'
;KSQIRLTGYADTVIIDSGAQQTISAIRFGGYPEVVRALSDAIYGGASVELKQDDTTLYLDCRPKGYRRLLSHDGIYAVATLMANDDSQTEENTADDSDEDVPENPRKCYIFCPPGDRASLFAEVDRKTAAPLIPEFQDYVLDSLVACGDLRQMKVLSFTERMEAWSLTLLPEDQNVTDILEQGLKDGRITIPGAIPDAADGFAEVNSVTSYLNTFGVTVADRIRSQFVPKFDPASEPLSEEILEVNDYIHERAGYSLYDAQLAVAEAVKRQLCQHKMALIVAECGSGKTKLSAAAAGALNALKGHGTGKSFNLVMCPSHVTGKWVREIAETLPDTYGMVVKSITDVDRLFDLYQRGDKNVYAVFSKERARDGYMRYPAVLWSRRKRGFVCPDCLELIEMETSGDGTRYMVPSDQFFFQKEHLANHLCPHCGTPLWAPVNDRRQMPWIKIGGYGWVFRPQAALHLNRTKNEHILDQLRQLVEHPERPYCIKGAHRRFPLSTYLK
;
A
#
# COMPACT_ATOMS: atom_id res chain seq x y z
N LYS A 1 38.14 23.32 4.20
CA LYS A 1 37.07 22.37 3.79
C LYS A 1 35.75 23.13 3.83
N SER A 2 35.09 23.32 2.70
CA SER A 2 33.76 23.94 2.64
C SER A 2 32.76 23.03 3.35
N GLN A 3 32.21 23.47 4.48
CA GLN A 3 31.10 22.78 5.14
C GLN A 3 29.80 23.35 4.60
N ILE A 4 29.02 22.53 3.88
CA ILE A 4 27.68 22.90 3.45
C ILE A 4 26.78 22.80 4.68
N ARG A 5 26.19 23.92 5.10
CA ARG A 5 25.26 23.99 6.22
C ARG A 5 23.85 24.22 5.68
N LEU A 6 22.96 23.28 5.96
CA LEU A 6 21.52 23.43 5.72
C LEU A 6 20.87 23.87 7.04
N THR A 7 19.93 24.80 6.96
CA THR A 7 19.21 25.31 8.14
C THR A 7 17.71 25.20 7.90
N GLY A 8 16.98 24.85 8.95
CA GLY A 8 15.52 24.70 8.93
C GLY A 8 14.96 24.69 10.34
N TYR A 9 13.64 24.78 10.44
CA TYR A 9 12.93 24.76 11.71
C TYR A 9 12.32 23.39 11.96
N ALA A 10 12.63 22.80 13.11
CA ALA A 10 12.01 21.59 13.60
C ALA A 10 11.02 21.92 14.71
N ASP A 11 9.80 21.42 14.59
CA ASP A 11 8.75 21.53 15.61
C ASP A 11 8.82 20.39 16.64
N THR A 12 9.38 19.23 16.25
CA THR A 12 9.58 18.08 17.13
C THR A 12 10.92 17.38 16.87
N VAL A 13 11.69 17.13 17.92
CA VAL A 13 12.93 16.33 17.89
C VAL A 13 12.90 15.34 19.07
N ILE A 14 13.15 14.07 18.78
CA ILE A 14 13.22 12.99 19.76
C ILE A 14 14.63 12.42 19.73
N ILE A 15 15.28 12.46 20.90
CA ILE A 15 16.69 12.14 21.07
C ILE A 15 16.81 10.92 22.00
N ASP A 16 17.44 9.88 21.47
CA ASP A 16 17.87 8.73 22.26
C ASP A 16 19.22 9.05 22.88
N SER A 17 19.26 9.09 24.21
CA SER A 17 20.42 9.45 25.03
C SER A 17 21.19 8.22 25.50
N GLY A 18 21.25 7.18 24.66
CA GLY A 18 22.07 5.98 24.89
C GLY A 18 23.59 6.27 24.89
N ALA A 19 24.39 5.39 24.28
CA ALA A 19 25.84 5.57 24.23
C ALA A 19 26.29 6.82 23.43
N GLN A 20 25.47 7.26 22.47
CA GLN A 20 25.63 8.48 21.68
C GLN A 20 24.26 9.18 21.57
N GLN A 21 24.24 10.52 21.51
CA GLN A 21 22.99 11.26 21.30
C GLN A 21 22.57 11.12 19.84
N THR A 22 21.65 10.20 19.58
CA THR A 22 21.16 9.93 18.23
C THR A 22 19.76 10.46 18.05
N ILE A 23 19.45 10.92 16.83
CA ILE A 23 18.08 11.30 16.47
C ILE A 23 17.27 10.03 16.29
N SER A 24 16.21 9.85 17.08
CA SER A 24 15.24 8.77 16.92
C SER A 24 14.05 9.20 16.10
N ALA A 25 13.61 10.46 16.24
CA ALA A 25 12.64 11.02 15.32
C ALA A 25 12.83 12.53 15.21
N ILE A 26 12.51 13.10 14.05
CA ILE A 26 12.53 14.53 13.83
C ILE A 26 11.46 14.93 12.83
N ARG A 27 10.72 15.98 13.17
CA ARG A 27 9.74 16.63 12.31
C ARG A 27 10.17 18.06 12.07
N PHE A 28 10.16 18.47 10.81
CA PHE A 28 10.52 19.82 10.40
C PHE A 28 9.76 20.24 9.15
N GLY A 29 9.54 21.54 9.04
CA GLY A 29 8.74 22.13 7.98
C GLY A 29 9.42 23.35 7.35
N GLY A 30 9.06 23.65 6.11
CA GLY A 30 9.62 24.76 5.35
C GLY A 30 9.34 24.64 3.86
N TYR A 31 10.17 25.32 3.06
CA TYR A 31 10.08 25.22 1.61
C TYR A 31 10.41 23.79 1.13
N PRO A 32 9.72 23.26 0.10
CA PRO A 32 9.87 21.88 -0.36
C PRO A 32 11.32 21.45 -0.63
N GLU A 33 12.13 22.33 -1.22
CA GLU A 33 13.54 22.09 -1.51
C GLU A 33 14.40 21.98 -0.25
N VAL A 34 14.16 22.84 0.75
CA VAL A 34 14.88 22.82 2.04
C VAL A 34 14.52 21.56 2.81
N VAL A 35 13.23 21.23 2.86
CA VAL A 35 12.72 20.05 3.56
C VAL A 35 13.25 18.76 2.94
N ARG A 36 13.27 18.67 1.60
CA ARG A 36 13.85 17.53 0.90
C ARG A 36 15.36 17.44 1.12
N ALA A 37 16.09 18.56 1.05
CA ALA A 37 17.54 18.57 1.28
C ALA A 37 17.92 18.17 2.71
N LEU A 38 17.23 18.69 3.73
CA LEU A 38 17.42 18.31 5.13
C LEU A 38 17.07 16.84 5.36
N SER A 39 15.96 16.37 4.78
CA SER A 39 15.54 14.97 4.88
C SER A 39 16.58 14.04 4.26
N ASP A 40 17.16 14.40 3.11
CA ASP A 40 18.19 13.59 2.45
C ASP A 40 19.52 13.63 3.23
N ALA A 41 19.87 14.79 3.83
CA ALA A 41 21.08 14.92 4.65
C ALA A 41 21.01 14.08 5.93
N ILE A 42 19.88 14.13 6.66
CA ILE A 42 19.66 13.32 7.87
C ILE A 42 19.65 11.83 7.51
N TYR A 43 18.93 11.46 6.45
CA TYR A 43 18.91 10.08 5.97
C TYR A 43 20.30 9.60 5.49
N GLY A 44 21.14 10.51 5.01
CA GLY A 44 22.54 10.22 4.63
C GLY A 44 23.51 10.08 5.81
N GLY A 45 23.06 10.28 7.05
CA GLY A 45 23.91 10.21 8.24
C GLY A 45 24.68 11.49 8.55
N ALA A 46 24.20 12.65 8.11
CA ALA A 46 24.84 13.93 8.44
C ALA A 46 24.74 14.23 9.96
N SER A 47 25.76 14.91 10.49
CA SER A 47 25.70 15.46 11.86
C SER A 47 24.72 16.63 11.92
N VAL A 48 23.87 16.64 12.93
CA VAL A 48 22.83 17.66 13.13
C VAL A 48 23.20 18.53 14.33
N GLU A 49 23.21 19.85 14.13
CA GLU A 49 23.37 20.85 15.19
C GLU A 49 21.99 21.39 15.54
N LEU A 50 21.45 21.02 16.70
CA LEU A 50 20.17 21.51 17.20
C LEU A 50 20.41 22.70 18.13
N LYS A 51 19.89 23.88 17.78
CA LYS A 51 19.94 25.08 18.62
C LYS A 51 18.59 25.31 19.28
N GLN A 52 18.58 25.30 20.61
CA GLN A 52 17.42 25.63 21.43
C GLN A 52 17.86 26.63 22.49
N ASP A 53 17.33 27.85 22.41
CA ASP A 53 17.73 29.00 23.25
C ASP A 53 19.27 29.18 23.26
N ASP A 54 19.90 29.18 24.44
CA ASP A 54 21.37 29.27 24.59
C ASP A 54 22.08 27.90 24.53
N THR A 55 21.35 26.81 24.31
CA THR A 55 21.91 25.45 24.29
C THR A 55 22.06 24.95 22.85
N THR A 56 23.25 24.46 22.51
CA THR A 56 23.51 23.77 21.24
C THR A 56 23.78 22.30 21.51
N LEU A 57 22.97 21.41 20.92
CA LEU A 57 23.14 19.96 20.98
C LEU A 57 23.69 19.46 19.64
N TYR A 58 24.65 18.53 19.71
CA TYR A 58 25.20 17.85 18.54
C TYR A 58 24.65 16.43 18.53
N LEU A 59 23.92 16.10 17.46
CA LEU A 59 23.19 14.85 17.32
C LEU A 59 23.70 14.07 16.12
N ASP A 60 23.85 12.76 16.32
CA ASP A 60 24.23 11.83 15.26
C ASP A 60 22.98 11.25 14.58
N CYS A 61 23.09 10.98 13.29
CA CYS A 61 22.02 10.38 12.48
C CYS A 61 22.43 8.99 12.02
N ARG A 62 21.45 8.07 11.98
CA ARG A 62 21.64 6.71 11.44
C ARG A 62 21.57 6.73 9.91
N PRO A 63 22.65 6.39 9.19
CA PRO A 63 22.63 6.35 7.73
C PRO A 63 21.59 5.33 7.25
N LYS A 64 20.65 5.77 6.42
CA LYS A 64 19.54 4.99 5.85
C LYS A 64 18.59 4.33 6.86
N GLY A 65 18.72 4.63 8.16
CA GLY A 65 17.94 3.98 9.22
C GLY A 65 16.63 4.68 9.59
N TYR A 66 16.05 5.49 8.69
CA TYR A 66 14.83 6.28 8.99
C TYR A 66 13.70 6.04 7.99
N ARG A 67 12.51 5.76 8.49
CA ARG A 67 11.26 5.91 7.75
C ARG A 67 10.97 7.39 7.52
N ARG A 68 10.79 7.78 6.26
CA ARG A 68 10.53 9.15 5.84
C ARG A 68 9.07 9.32 5.39
N LEU A 69 8.38 10.29 5.97
CA LEU A 69 7.06 10.75 5.53
C LEU A 69 7.17 12.20 5.10
N LEU A 70 6.92 12.45 3.82
CA LEU A 70 6.93 13.79 3.23
C LEU A 70 5.51 14.15 2.82
N SER A 71 5.00 15.25 3.35
CA SER A 71 3.71 15.82 2.96
C SER A 71 3.91 17.22 2.40
N HIS A 72 2.98 17.61 1.53
CA HIS A 72 2.96 18.91 0.90
C HIS A 72 1.59 19.55 1.11
N ASP A 73 1.59 20.81 1.53
CA ASP A 73 0.42 21.67 1.56
C ASP A 73 0.73 22.97 0.80
N GLY A 74 0.37 22.99 -0.48
CA GLY A 74 0.72 24.06 -1.40
C GLY A 74 2.24 24.30 -1.50
N ILE A 75 2.68 25.48 -1.06
CA ILE A 75 4.09 25.91 -1.07
C ILE A 75 4.87 25.49 0.18
N TYR A 76 4.23 24.81 1.14
CA TYR A 76 4.84 24.37 2.37
C TYR A 76 4.99 22.85 2.35
N ALA A 77 6.15 22.35 2.78
CA ALA A 77 6.40 20.93 2.94
C ALA A 77 6.71 20.62 4.39
N VAL A 78 6.37 19.40 4.80
CA VAL A 78 6.73 18.85 6.11
C VAL A 78 7.37 17.50 5.88
N ALA A 79 8.49 17.26 6.55
CA ALA A 79 9.11 15.95 6.66
C ALA A 79 9.02 15.45 8.10
N THR A 80 8.64 14.19 8.25
CA THR A 80 8.78 13.44 9.51
C THR A 80 9.71 12.26 9.24
N LEU A 81 10.81 12.21 9.97
CA LEU A 81 11.77 11.11 9.95
C LEU A 81 11.66 10.37 11.27
N MET A 82 11.48 9.06 11.23
CA MET A 82 11.41 8.19 12.41
C MET A 82 12.38 7.04 12.20
N ALA A 83 13.21 6.74 13.19
CA ALA A 83 14.14 5.62 13.14
C ALA A 83 13.34 4.34 12.94
N ASN A 84 13.83 3.47 12.04
CA ASN A 84 13.26 2.14 11.91
C ASN A 84 13.56 1.36 13.20
N ASP A 85 12.65 0.48 13.57
CA ASP A 85 13.00 -0.59 14.49
C ASP A 85 14.08 -1.44 13.82
N ASP A 86 15.06 -1.92 14.58
CA ASP A 86 16.06 -2.82 14.03
C ASP A 86 15.33 -4.10 13.57
N SER A 87 15.33 -4.36 12.27
CA SER A 87 14.71 -5.56 11.69
C SER A 87 15.53 -6.79 12.05
N GLN A 88 14.87 -7.95 12.22
CA GLN A 88 15.55 -9.26 12.28
C GLN A 88 16.39 -9.57 11.02
N THR A 89 16.20 -8.79 9.94
CA THR A 89 16.79 -9.04 8.61
C THR A 89 16.98 -7.73 7.86
N GLU A 90 18.16 -7.11 7.94
CA GLU A 90 18.57 -6.14 6.92
C GLU A 90 19.90 -6.56 6.28
N GLU A 91 19.80 -6.90 4.99
CA GLU A 91 20.80 -6.83 3.92
C GLU A 91 22.05 -7.73 4.01
N ASN A 92 21.90 -9.02 3.69
CA ASN A 92 22.92 -9.76 2.92
C ASN A 92 22.35 -10.16 1.56
N THR A 93 22.43 -9.26 0.58
CA THR A 93 22.52 -9.67 -0.83
C THR A 93 23.95 -10.15 -1.10
N ALA A 94 24.28 -11.36 -0.66
CA ALA A 94 25.38 -12.17 -1.17
C ALA A 94 25.31 -13.57 -0.55
N ASP A 95 25.04 -14.55 -1.42
CA ASP A 95 25.35 -15.97 -1.36
C ASP A 95 24.87 -16.84 -0.18
N ASP A 96 24.34 -18.01 -0.57
CA ASP A 96 24.07 -19.17 0.28
C ASP A 96 25.26 -19.52 1.18
N SER A 97 25.08 -19.38 2.49
CA SER A 97 25.76 -20.21 3.49
C SER A 97 24.98 -20.16 4.81
N ASP A 98 24.40 -21.29 5.20
CA ASP A 98 23.97 -21.59 6.57
C ASP A 98 25.18 -21.47 7.51
N GLU A 99 25.37 -20.30 8.11
CA GLU A 99 26.19 -20.13 9.31
C GLU A 99 25.36 -19.31 10.32
N ASP A 100 25.19 -19.84 11.54
CA ASP A 100 24.55 -19.19 12.68
C ASP A 100 25.15 -17.79 12.90
N VAL A 101 24.51 -16.76 12.34
CA VAL A 101 24.83 -15.36 12.64
C VAL A 101 24.26 -15.07 14.03
N PRO A 102 25.07 -14.60 15.01
CA PRO A 102 24.55 -14.29 16.33
C PRO A 102 23.46 -13.22 16.23
N GLU A 103 22.26 -13.56 16.70
CA GLU A 103 21.15 -12.62 16.78
C GLU A 103 21.54 -11.46 17.70
N ASN A 104 21.59 -10.25 17.14
CA ASN A 104 21.87 -9.05 17.92
C ASN A 104 20.59 -8.59 18.63
N PRO A 105 20.69 -7.99 19.83
CA PRO A 105 19.55 -7.34 20.48
C PRO A 105 18.90 -6.30 19.55
N ARG A 106 17.58 -6.36 19.40
CA ARG A 106 16.84 -5.39 18.58
C ARG A 106 16.47 -4.17 19.39
N LYS A 107 16.57 -3.00 18.77
CA LYS A 107 16.07 -1.76 19.35
C LYS A 107 14.76 -1.36 18.67
N CYS A 108 13.73 -1.14 19.48
CA CYS A 108 12.42 -0.70 19.03
C CYS A 108 12.07 0.67 19.61
N TYR A 109 11.34 1.47 18.84
CA TYR A 109 10.89 2.79 19.26
C TYR A 109 9.39 2.84 19.46
N ILE A 110 8.97 3.36 20.61
CA ILE A 110 7.57 3.47 21.02
C ILE A 110 7.24 4.94 21.24
N PHE A 111 6.08 5.36 20.74
CA PHE A 111 5.55 6.72 20.91
C PHE A 111 4.14 6.62 21.49
N CYS A 112 3.89 7.29 22.61
CA CYS A 112 2.62 7.22 23.32
C CYS A 112 2.21 8.57 23.94
N PRO A 113 0.93 8.75 24.29
CA PRO A 113 0.50 9.93 25.04
C PRO A 113 1.19 10.03 26.41
N PRO A 114 1.44 11.24 26.94
CA PRO A 114 2.11 11.42 28.22
C PRO A 114 1.32 10.82 29.38
N GLY A 115 1.99 10.04 30.23
CA GLY A 115 1.40 9.38 31.39
C GLY A 115 0.46 8.21 31.08
N ASP A 116 0.30 7.82 29.81
CA ASP A 116 -0.57 6.72 29.40
C ASP A 116 0.19 5.39 29.38
N ARG A 117 0.26 4.75 30.55
CA ARG A 117 0.91 3.44 30.74
C ARG A 117 0.21 2.32 29.96
N ALA A 118 -1.11 2.42 29.74
CA ALA A 118 -1.85 1.41 28.99
C ALA A 118 -1.47 1.43 27.51
N SER A 119 -1.39 2.63 26.91
CA SER A 119 -0.89 2.79 25.54
C SER A 119 0.58 2.37 25.39
N LEU A 120 1.43 2.69 26.38
CA LEU A 120 2.82 2.23 26.39
C LEU A 120 2.90 0.70 26.40
N PHE A 121 2.13 0.04 27.27
CA PHE A 121 2.12 -1.41 27.39
C PHE A 121 1.59 -2.11 26.15
N ALA A 122 0.50 -1.61 25.56
CA ALA A 122 -0.04 -2.15 24.31
C ALA A 122 0.99 -2.09 23.17
N GLU A 123 1.82 -1.05 23.12
CA GLU A 123 2.85 -0.94 22.09
C GLU A 123 4.10 -1.76 22.43
N VAL A 124 4.38 -2.05 23.70
CA VAL A 124 5.37 -3.09 24.08
C VAL A 124 4.89 -4.47 23.63
N ASP A 125 3.64 -4.85 23.94
CA ASP A 125 3.01 -6.11 23.53
C ASP A 125 3.06 -6.31 22.02
N ARG A 126 2.83 -5.24 21.24
CA ARG A 126 2.92 -5.30 19.79
C ARG A 126 4.34 -5.58 19.25
N LYS A 127 5.37 -5.24 20.01
CA LYS A 127 6.79 -5.34 19.60
C LYS A 127 7.46 -6.61 20.09
N THR A 128 6.89 -7.28 21.09
CA THR A 128 7.40 -8.52 21.64
C THR A 128 6.59 -9.74 21.15
N ALA A 129 7.24 -10.88 21.04
CA ALA A 129 6.61 -12.18 20.89
C ALA A 129 6.19 -12.79 22.23
N ALA A 130 6.69 -12.25 23.35
CA ALA A 130 6.32 -12.73 24.68
C ALA A 130 4.84 -12.44 24.96
N PRO A 131 4.07 -13.40 25.49
CA PRO A 131 2.64 -13.22 25.72
C PRO A 131 2.41 -12.26 26.89
N LEU A 132 1.92 -11.05 26.59
CA LEU A 132 1.55 -10.06 27.59
C LEU A 132 0.02 -9.99 27.74
N ILE A 133 -0.43 -9.89 29.00
CA ILE A 133 -1.84 -9.62 29.34
C ILE A 133 -1.93 -8.31 30.15
N PRO A 134 -3.06 -7.58 30.09
CA PRO A 134 -3.19 -6.28 30.73
C PRO A 134 -2.86 -6.28 32.24
N GLU A 135 -3.11 -7.38 32.93
CA GLU A 135 -2.82 -7.53 34.37
C GLU A 135 -1.33 -7.51 34.70
N PHE A 136 -0.47 -7.78 33.71
CA PHE A 136 0.99 -7.73 33.88
C PHE A 136 1.57 -6.33 33.66
N GLN A 137 0.75 -5.36 33.24
CA GLN A 137 1.17 -4.04 32.80
C GLN A 137 2.17 -3.38 33.73
N ASP A 138 1.79 -3.18 35.00
CA ASP A 138 2.62 -2.37 35.90
C ASP A 138 3.93 -3.06 36.24
N TYR A 139 3.88 -4.37 36.51
CA TYR A 139 5.07 -5.15 36.83
C TYR A 139 6.05 -5.18 35.64
N VAL A 140 5.57 -5.49 34.43
CA VAL A 140 6.43 -5.61 33.24
C VAL A 140 7.05 -4.26 32.89
N LEU A 141 6.28 -3.17 32.89
CA LEU A 141 6.82 -1.85 32.60
C LEU A 141 7.85 -1.42 33.65
N ASP A 142 7.55 -1.60 34.93
CA ASP A 142 8.46 -1.18 36.01
C ASP A 142 9.74 -2.02 36.01
N SER A 143 9.63 -3.34 35.76
CA SER A 143 10.79 -4.23 35.61
C SER A 143 11.65 -3.88 34.41
N LEU A 144 11.05 -3.61 33.24
CA LEU A 144 11.77 -3.22 32.03
C LEU A 144 12.48 -1.87 32.19
N VAL A 145 11.86 -0.94 32.92
CA VAL A 145 12.49 0.35 33.25
C VAL A 145 13.63 0.15 34.25
N ALA A 146 13.45 -0.71 35.26
CA ALA A 146 14.45 -0.98 36.28
C ALA A 146 15.71 -1.69 35.73
N CYS A 147 15.55 -2.63 34.79
CA CYS A 147 16.68 -3.26 34.12
C CYS A 147 17.31 -2.37 33.03
N GLY A 148 16.65 -1.28 32.64
CA GLY A 148 17.14 -0.35 31.62
C GLY A 148 16.88 -0.79 30.18
N ASP A 149 16.07 -1.83 29.97
CA ASP A 149 15.66 -2.29 28.64
C ASP A 149 14.60 -1.38 28.03
N LEU A 150 13.74 -0.78 28.86
CA LEU A 150 12.79 0.26 28.47
C LEU A 150 13.25 1.62 29.01
N ARG A 151 13.68 2.52 28.13
CA ARG A 151 14.22 3.84 28.51
C ARG A 151 13.45 4.98 27.89
N GLN A 152 13.11 5.96 28.71
CA GLN A 152 12.46 7.17 28.24
C GLN A 152 13.47 8.02 27.45
N MET A 153 13.08 8.41 26.24
CA MET A 153 13.86 9.29 25.37
C MET A 153 13.56 10.75 25.64
N LYS A 154 14.49 11.64 25.27
CA LYS A 154 14.29 13.08 25.42
C LYS A 154 13.44 13.60 24.26
N VAL A 155 12.25 14.08 24.56
CA VAL A 155 11.32 14.69 23.59
C VAL A 155 11.38 16.20 23.68
N LEU A 156 11.69 16.86 22.57
CA LEU A 156 11.64 18.31 22.40
C LEU A 156 10.55 18.62 21.37
N SER A 157 9.34 18.95 21.81
CA SER A 157 8.22 19.29 20.92
C SER A 157 7.55 20.60 21.34
N PHE A 158 7.22 21.44 20.35
CA PHE A 158 6.51 22.71 20.55
C PHE A 158 4.99 22.58 20.37
N THR A 159 4.53 21.58 19.63
CA THR A 159 3.13 21.47 19.19
C THR A 159 2.35 20.40 19.93
N GLU A 160 2.95 19.23 20.15
CA GLU A 160 2.28 18.06 20.69
C GLU A 160 3.01 17.55 21.93
N ARG A 161 2.26 17.27 23.01
CA ARG A 161 2.82 16.59 24.17
C ARG A 161 2.79 15.09 23.90
N MET A 162 3.96 14.47 23.85
CA MET A 162 4.11 13.02 23.69
C MET A 162 5.28 12.51 24.53
N GLU A 163 5.22 11.23 24.85
CA GLU A 163 6.35 10.48 25.39
C GLU A 163 6.90 9.55 24.32
N ALA A 164 8.20 9.32 24.39
CA ALA A 164 8.89 8.43 23.47
C ALA A 164 9.83 7.53 24.27
N TRP A 165 9.82 6.24 23.94
CA TRP A 165 10.51 5.20 24.69
C TRP A 165 11.32 4.33 23.73
N SER A 166 12.53 3.97 24.16
CA SER A 166 13.39 2.99 23.51
C SER A 166 13.26 1.68 24.25
N LEU A 167 12.84 0.63 23.54
CA LEU A 167 12.78 -0.74 24.04
C LEU A 167 13.94 -1.56 23.43
N THR A 168 14.69 -2.26 24.27
CA THR A 168 15.72 -3.21 23.86
C THR A 168 15.19 -4.62 24.09
N LEU A 169 15.15 -5.45 23.05
CA LEU A 169 14.74 -6.84 23.14
C LEU A 169 15.95 -7.72 22.80
N LEU A 170 16.27 -8.64 23.71
CA LEU A 170 17.29 -9.65 23.48
C LEU A 170 16.83 -10.66 22.41
N PRO A 171 17.73 -11.51 21.87
CA PRO A 171 17.33 -12.65 21.04
C PRO A 171 16.19 -13.44 21.66
N GLU A 172 15.21 -13.81 20.85
CA GLU A 172 13.96 -14.48 21.27
C GLU A 172 13.19 -13.76 22.41
N ASP A 173 13.40 -12.44 22.55
CA ASP A 173 12.81 -11.59 23.59
C ASP A 173 13.07 -12.11 25.02
N GLN A 174 14.22 -12.76 25.22
CA GLN A 174 14.58 -13.44 26.47
C GLN A 174 14.41 -12.55 27.71
N ASN A 175 14.74 -11.26 27.61
CA ASN A 175 14.60 -10.33 28.73
C ASN A 175 13.15 -10.11 29.18
N VAL A 176 12.19 -10.10 28.25
CA VAL A 176 10.77 -10.00 28.60
C VAL A 176 10.29 -11.32 29.21
N THR A 177 10.67 -12.44 28.60
CA THR A 177 10.31 -13.78 29.08
C THR A 177 10.84 -14.03 30.51
N ASP A 178 12.09 -13.66 30.79
CA ASP A 178 12.72 -13.80 32.11
C ASP A 178 11.98 -12.95 33.17
N ILE A 179 11.58 -11.72 32.83
CA ILE A 179 10.78 -10.87 33.72
C ILE A 179 9.46 -11.54 34.06
N LEU A 180 8.75 -12.07 33.05
CA LEU A 180 7.48 -12.76 33.24
C LEU A 180 7.65 -14.02 34.09
N GLU A 181 8.64 -14.86 33.79
CA GLU A 181 8.92 -16.07 34.56
C GLU A 181 9.26 -15.76 36.02
N GLN A 182 10.13 -14.79 36.28
CA GLN A 182 10.47 -14.38 37.64
C GLN A 182 9.25 -13.79 38.35
N GLY A 183 8.46 -12.98 37.66
CA GLY A 183 7.26 -12.39 38.22
C GLY A 183 6.22 -13.43 38.63
N LEU A 184 6.05 -14.48 37.81
CA LEU A 184 5.17 -15.61 38.11
C LEU A 184 5.73 -16.49 39.23
N LYS A 185 7.04 -16.80 39.22
CA LYS A 185 7.73 -17.59 40.25
C LYS A 185 7.68 -16.91 41.63
N ASP A 186 7.89 -15.60 41.66
CA ASP A 186 7.87 -14.79 42.88
C ASP A 186 6.43 -14.43 43.33
N GLY A 187 5.41 -14.75 42.53
CA GLY A 187 4.01 -14.42 42.80
C GLY A 187 3.68 -12.92 42.72
N ARG A 188 4.54 -12.11 42.08
CA ARG A 188 4.32 -10.67 41.85
C ARG A 188 3.30 -10.40 40.76
N ILE A 189 3.19 -11.31 39.80
CA ILE A 189 2.12 -11.37 38.80
C ILE A 189 1.47 -12.74 38.85
N THR A 190 0.19 -12.80 38.50
CA THR A 190 -0.59 -14.05 38.49
C THR A 190 -1.48 -14.07 37.27
N ILE A 191 -1.62 -15.25 36.64
CA ILE A 191 -2.56 -15.41 35.52
C ILE A 191 -3.98 -15.35 36.10
N PRO A 192 -4.85 -14.46 35.60
CA PRO A 192 -6.22 -14.34 36.08
C PRO A 192 -6.95 -15.68 36.02
N GLY A 193 -7.53 -16.10 37.16
CA GLY A 193 -8.23 -17.38 37.28
C GLY A 193 -7.32 -18.60 37.53
N ALA A 194 -6.00 -18.42 37.69
CA ALA A 194 -5.12 -19.49 38.12
C ALA A 194 -5.41 -19.93 39.57
N ILE A 195 -5.41 -21.24 39.78
CA ILE A 195 -5.56 -21.85 41.11
C ILE A 195 -4.13 -22.09 41.65
N PRO A 196 -3.71 -21.43 42.75
CA PRO A 196 -2.31 -21.44 43.23
C PRO A 196 -1.71 -22.83 43.49
N ASP A 197 -2.56 -23.83 43.77
CA ASP A 197 -2.17 -25.20 44.12
C ASP A 197 -2.73 -26.25 43.15
N ALA A 198 -3.15 -25.85 41.95
CA ALA A 198 -3.56 -26.83 40.94
C ALA A 198 -2.34 -27.67 40.50
N ALA A 199 -2.54 -28.99 40.37
CA ALA A 199 -1.54 -29.86 39.79
C ALA A 199 -1.16 -29.35 38.39
N ASP A 200 0.13 -29.42 38.06
CA ASP A 200 0.62 -29.02 36.75
C ASP A 200 -0.02 -29.88 35.65
N GLY A 201 -1.07 -29.35 35.03
CA GLY A 201 -1.80 -30.00 33.94
C GLY A 201 -0.96 -30.15 32.65
N PHE A 202 0.25 -29.59 32.62
CA PHE A 202 1.20 -29.71 31.52
C PHE A 202 2.32 -30.71 31.80
N ALA A 203 2.39 -31.32 33.00
CA ALA A 203 3.46 -32.24 33.38
C ALA A 203 3.63 -33.44 32.43
N GLU A 204 2.56 -33.87 31.74
CA GLU A 204 2.58 -34.96 30.75
C GLU A 204 2.53 -34.46 29.28
N VAL A 205 2.58 -33.15 29.07
CA VAL A 205 2.41 -32.51 27.75
C VAL A 205 3.77 -32.16 27.16
N ASN A 206 4.33 -33.11 26.40
CA ASN A 206 5.69 -33.00 25.88
C ASN A 206 5.74 -32.60 24.39
N SER A 207 4.58 -32.37 23.75
CA SER A 207 4.48 -32.01 22.34
C SER A 207 3.16 -31.29 22.02
N VAL A 208 3.13 -30.60 20.89
CA VAL A 208 1.91 -29.94 20.35
C VAL A 208 0.77 -30.95 20.18
N THR A 209 1.06 -32.17 19.73
CA THR A 209 0.05 -33.23 19.59
C THR A 209 -0.53 -33.64 20.95
N SER A 210 0.31 -33.79 21.98
CA SER A 210 -0.16 -34.06 23.34
C SER A 210 -1.03 -32.92 23.87
N TYR A 211 -0.60 -31.67 23.64
CA TYR A 211 -1.36 -30.48 24.04
C TYR A 211 -2.75 -30.44 23.39
N LEU A 212 -2.83 -30.66 22.08
CA LEU A 212 -4.10 -30.67 21.35
C LEU A 212 -4.99 -31.86 21.75
N ASN A 213 -4.42 -33.00 22.11
CA ASN A 213 -5.21 -34.12 22.63
C ASN A 213 -5.78 -33.83 24.02
N THR A 214 -5.00 -33.19 24.91
CA THR A 214 -5.41 -32.89 26.29
C THR A 214 -6.35 -31.68 26.37
N PHE A 215 -6.06 -30.61 25.62
CA PHE A 215 -6.75 -29.33 25.72
C PHE A 215 -7.55 -28.95 24.46
N GLY A 216 -7.56 -29.80 23.42
CA GLY A 216 -8.18 -29.46 22.13
C GLY A 216 -9.67 -29.13 22.23
N VAL A 217 -10.42 -29.78 23.11
CA VAL A 217 -11.84 -29.45 23.36
C VAL A 217 -11.97 -28.03 23.94
N THR A 218 -11.20 -27.71 24.97
CA THR A 218 -11.17 -26.38 25.60
C THR A 218 -10.75 -25.29 24.62
N VAL A 219 -9.73 -25.55 23.80
CA VAL A 219 -9.27 -24.62 22.75
C VAL A 219 -10.37 -24.43 21.70
N ALA A 220 -11.01 -25.50 21.23
CA ALA A 220 -12.09 -25.44 20.26
C ALA A 220 -13.28 -24.63 20.80
N ASP A 221 -13.66 -24.83 22.06
CA ASP A 221 -14.75 -24.08 22.69
C ASP A 221 -14.41 -22.60 22.88
N ARG A 222 -13.14 -22.29 23.21
CA ARG A 222 -12.67 -20.91 23.26
C ARG A 222 -12.68 -20.24 21.88
N ILE A 223 -12.24 -20.93 20.83
CA ILE A 223 -12.33 -20.43 19.45
C ILE A 223 -13.79 -20.19 19.06
N ARG A 224 -14.70 -21.13 19.34
CA ARG A 224 -16.14 -20.98 19.05
C ARG A 224 -16.76 -19.77 19.75
N SER A 225 -16.39 -19.50 20.99
CA SER A 225 -16.89 -18.35 21.76
C SER A 225 -16.29 -17.01 21.31
N GLN A 226 -15.05 -17.00 20.83
CA GLN A 226 -14.41 -15.77 20.34
C GLN A 226 -14.80 -15.41 18.90
N PHE A 227 -14.99 -16.41 18.05
CA PHE A 227 -15.31 -16.23 16.64
C PHE A 227 -16.74 -16.63 16.34
N VAL A 228 -17.69 -15.88 16.89
CA VAL A 228 -19.12 -16.09 16.63
C VAL A 228 -19.40 -15.79 15.15
N PRO A 229 -19.82 -16.79 14.35
CA PRO A 229 -20.07 -16.59 12.93
C PRO A 229 -21.27 -15.66 12.72
N LYS A 230 -21.29 -14.93 11.61
CA LYS A 230 -22.42 -14.05 11.23
C LYS A 230 -23.69 -14.82 10.84
N PHE A 231 -23.52 -16.10 10.50
CA PHE A 231 -24.58 -17.03 10.18
C PHE A 231 -24.12 -18.43 10.57
N ASP A 232 -24.92 -19.14 11.35
CA ASP A 232 -24.70 -20.54 11.67
C ASP A 232 -25.75 -21.42 10.96
N PRO A 233 -25.36 -22.21 9.94
CA PRO A 233 -26.29 -23.05 9.20
C PRO A 233 -26.91 -24.19 10.04
N ALA A 234 -26.35 -24.51 11.21
CA ALA A 234 -26.88 -25.56 12.08
C ALA A 234 -28.02 -25.04 13.00
N SER A 235 -28.05 -23.73 13.28
CA SER A 235 -29.00 -23.14 14.23
C SER A 235 -29.94 -22.11 13.59
N GLU A 236 -29.57 -21.53 12.44
CA GLU A 236 -30.32 -20.47 11.79
C GLU A 236 -30.82 -20.87 10.40
N PRO A 237 -32.08 -20.54 10.03
CA PRO A 237 -32.57 -20.77 8.68
C PRO A 237 -31.97 -19.77 7.68
N LEU A 238 -31.90 -20.18 6.41
CA LEU A 238 -31.62 -19.29 5.29
C LEU A 238 -32.77 -18.29 5.10
N SER A 239 -32.43 -17.11 4.60
CA SER A 239 -33.43 -16.09 4.29
C SER A 239 -34.23 -16.41 3.02
N GLU A 240 -35.44 -15.85 2.93
CA GLU A 240 -36.30 -15.96 1.75
C GLU A 240 -35.57 -15.48 0.48
N GLU A 241 -34.83 -14.37 0.53
CA GLU A 241 -34.15 -13.86 -0.66
C GLU A 241 -33.04 -14.78 -1.19
N ILE A 242 -32.37 -15.53 -0.30
CA ILE A 242 -31.37 -16.52 -0.71
C ILE A 242 -32.04 -17.76 -1.27
N LEU A 243 -33.16 -18.18 -0.70
CA LEU A 243 -33.95 -19.31 -1.19
C LEU A 243 -34.54 -19.01 -2.57
N GLU A 244 -35.11 -17.83 -2.79
CA GLU A 244 -35.61 -17.38 -4.10
C GLU A 244 -34.53 -17.38 -5.19
N VAL A 245 -33.33 -16.90 -4.86
CA VAL A 245 -32.19 -16.96 -5.78
C VAL A 245 -31.80 -18.41 -6.07
N ASN A 246 -31.82 -19.28 -5.06
CA ASN A 246 -31.50 -20.69 -5.25
C ASN A 246 -32.54 -21.43 -6.10
N ASP A 247 -33.82 -21.15 -5.89
CA ASP A 247 -34.93 -21.70 -6.68
C ASP A 247 -34.79 -21.26 -8.15
N TYR A 248 -34.45 -20.00 -8.39
CA TYR A 248 -34.16 -19.50 -9.73
C TYR A 248 -32.98 -20.23 -10.40
N ILE A 249 -31.89 -20.47 -9.67
CA ILE A 249 -30.75 -21.25 -10.18
C ILE A 249 -31.20 -22.67 -10.55
N HIS A 250 -32.01 -23.30 -9.70
CA HIS A 250 -32.51 -24.65 -9.94
C HIS A 250 -33.38 -24.70 -11.21
N GLU A 251 -34.30 -23.76 -11.37
CA GLU A 251 -35.15 -23.66 -12.57
C GLU A 251 -34.35 -23.40 -13.85
N ARG A 252 -33.35 -22.51 -13.79
CA ARG A 252 -32.61 -22.05 -14.97
C ARG A 252 -31.43 -22.94 -15.36
N ALA A 253 -30.74 -23.52 -14.38
CA ALA A 253 -29.51 -24.29 -14.57
C ALA A 253 -29.66 -25.79 -14.27
N GLY A 254 -30.77 -26.21 -13.64
CA GLY A 254 -31.05 -27.62 -13.35
C GLY A 254 -30.34 -28.19 -12.12
N TYR A 255 -29.77 -27.35 -11.27
CA TYR A 255 -29.13 -27.75 -10.00
C TYR A 255 -29.22 -26.61 -8.97
N SER A 256 -29.17 -26.97 -7.69
CA SER A 256 -29.13 -26.01 -6.58
C SER A 256 -27.69 -25.73 -6.13
N LEU A 257 -27.48 -24.61 -5.44
CA LEU A 257 -26.23 -24.38 -4.71
C LEU A 257 -26.09 -25.40 -3.59
N TYR A 258 -24.84 -25.80 -3.29
CA TYR A 258 -24.56 -26.66 -2.14
C TYR A 258 -24.87 -25.94 -0.82
N ASP A 259 -25.17 -26.67 0.24
CA ASP A 259 -25.50 -26.09 1.56
C ASP A 259 -24.41 -25.14 2.06
N ALA A 260 -23.13 -25.53 1.90
CA ALA A 260 -22.00 -24.68 2.24
C ALA A 260 -21.96 -23.38 1.40
N GLN A 261 -22.40 -23.45 0.14
CA GLN A 261 -22.47 -22.29 -0.73
C GLN A 261 -23.58 -21.33 -0.32
N LEU A 262 -24.76 -21.87 0.01
CA LEU A 262 -25.88 -21.11 0.54
C LEU A 262 -25.52 -20.41 1.85
N ALA A 263 -24.84 -21.12 2.76
CA ALA A 263 -24.40 -20.56 4.03
C ALA A 263 -23.43 -19.38 3.85
N VAL A 264 -22.47 -19.49 2.92
CA VAL A 264 -21.55 -18.39 2.60
C VAL A 264 -22.32 -17.21 1.99
N ALA A 265 -23.27 -17.45 1.08
CA ALA A 265 -24.05 -16.39 0.47
C ALA A 265 -24.90 -15.62 1.51
N GLU A 266 -25.54 -16.33 2.44
CA GLU A 266 -26.29 -15.74 3.56
C GLU A 266 -25.37 -14.93 4.49
N ALA A 267 -24.22 -15.48 4.89
CA ALA A 267 -23.25 -14.79 5.73
C ALA A 267 -22.75 -13.49 5.09
N VAL A 268 -22.44 -13.53 3.78
CA VAL A 268 -21.99 -12.36 3.00
C VAL A 268 -23.12 -11.33 2.88
N LYS A 269 -24.35 -11.76 2.62
CA LYS A 269 -25.53 -10.86 2.59
C LYS A 269 -25.68 -10.12 3.91
N ARG A 270 -25.69 -10.85 5.04
CA ARG A 270 -25.81 -10.27 6.39
C ARG A 270 -24.67 -9.29 6.71
N GLN A 271 -23.44 -9.64 6.32
CA GLN A 271 -22.28 -8.76 6.46
C GLN A 271 -22.46 -7.46 5.67
N LEU A 272 -22.94 -7.54 4.42
CA LEU A 272 -23.16 -6.37 3.55
C LEU A 272 -24.39 -5.53 3.93
N CYS A 273 -25.31 -6.07 4.74
CA CYS A 273 -26.38 -5.28 5.36
C CYS A 273 -25.85 -4.35 6.46
N GLN A 274 -24.84 -4.79 7.23
CA GLN A 274 -24.29 -4.03 8.36
C GLN A 274 -23.04 -3.23 7.99
N HIS A 275 -22.25 -3.72 7.04
CA HIS A 275 -20.95 -3.19 6.66
C HIS A 275 -20.83 -2.98 5.15
N LYS A 276 -19.86 -2.16 4.74
CA LYS A 276 -19.66 -1.80 3.32
C LYS A 276 -18.81 -2.80 2.53
N MET A 277 -18.22 -3.80 3.20
CA MET A 277 -17.26 -4.73 2.60
C MET A 277 -17.41 -6.13 3.20
N ALA A 278 -17.30 -7.13 2.34
CA ALA A 278 -17.21 -8.54 2.67
C ALA A 278 -16.15 -9.21 1.78
N LEU A 279 -15.43 -10.18 2.33
CA LEU A 279 -14.39 -10.94 1.64
C LEU A 279 -14.78 -12.41 1.61
N ILE A 280 -14.73 -13.01 0.41
CA ILE A 280 -14.93 -14.45 0.22
C ILE A 280 -13.58 -15.08 -0.12
N VAL A 281 -13.05 -15.87 0.80
CA VAL A 281 -11.81 -16.63 0.63
C VAL A 281 -12.18 -18.10 0.46
N ALA A 282 -12.01 -18.62 -0.74
CA ALA A 282 -12.36 -20.00 -1.07
C ALA A 282 -11.49 -20.55 -2.20
N GLU A 283 -11.31 -21.87 -2.22
CA GLU A 283 -10.52 -22.59 -3.22
C GLU A 283 -11.05 -22.41 -4.66
N CYS A 284 -10.19 -22.69 -5.63
CA CYS A 284 -10.59 -22.73 -7.03
C CYS A 284 -11.57 -23.89 -7.25
N GLY A 285 -12.75 -23.61 -7.81
CA GLY A 285 -13.81 -24.60 -8.01
C GLY A 285 -15.01 -24.45 -7.08
N SER A 286 -14.87 -23.76 -5.94
CA SER A 286 -15.97 -23.61 -4.95
C SER A 286 -17.17 -22.75 -5.41
N GLY A 287 -17.21 -22.29 -6.66
CA GLY A 287 -18.35 -21.52 -7.19
C GLY A 287 -18.39 -20.04 -6.80
N LYS A 288 -17.23 -19.42 -6.50
CA LYS A 288 -17.11 -18.00 -6.07
C LYS A 288 -17.94 -17.00 -6.88
N THR A 289 -18.02 -17.18 -8.20
CA THR A 289 -18.82 -16.33 -9.09
C THR A 289 -20.31 -16.40 -8.74
N LYS A 290 -20.91 -17.59 -8.70
CA LYS A 290 -22.32 -17.77 -8.29
C LYS A 290 -22.58 -17.34 -6.85
N LEU A 291 -21.69 -17.67 -5.92
CA LEU A 291 -21.77 -17.22 -4.53
C LEU A 291 -21.89 -15.71 -4.41
N SER A 292 -20.99 -15.00 -5.09
CA SER A 292 -20.98 -13.53 -5.08
C SER A 292 -22.21 -12.93 -5.77
N ALA A 293 -22.66 -13.53 -6.88
CA ALA A 293 -23.86 -13.10 -7.57
C ALA A 293 -25.10 -13.33 -6.70
N ALA A 294 -25.22 -14.48 -6.05
CA ALA A 294 -26.34 -14.82 -5.18
C ALA A 294 -26.43 -13.90 -3.97
N ALA A 295 -25.31 -13.67 -3.27
CA ALA A 295 -25.28 -12.76 -2.13
C ALA A 295 -25.64 -11.32 -2.54
N ALA A 296 -25.11 -10.83 -3.68
CA ALA A 296 -25.43 -9.50 -4.20
C ALA A 296 -26.88 -9.38 -4.67
N GLY A 297 -27.42 -10.43 -5.32
CA GLY A 297 -28.81 -10.51 -5.75
C GLY A 297 -29.78 -10.47 -4.59
N ALA A 298 -29.56 -11.31 -3.58
CA ALA A 298 -30.36 -11.35 -2.37
C ALA A 298 -30.31 -10.01 -1.60
N LEU A 299 -29.13 -9.36 -1.54
CA LEU A 299 -28.99 -8.03 -0.95
C LEU A 299 -29.80 -6.97 -1.72
N ASN A 300 -29.78 -7.03 -3.05
CA ASN A 300 -30.54 -6.11 -3.89
C ASN A 300 -32.05 -6.34 -3.76
N ALA A 301 -32.50 -7.60 -3.69
CA ALA A 301 -33.90 -7.96 -3.43
C ALA A 301 -34.38 -7.39 -2.07
N LEU A 302 -33.59 -7.60 -1.01
CA LEU A 302 -33.88 -7.09 0.33
C LEU A 302 -33.96 -5.54 0.35
N LYS A 303 -33.01 -4.85 -0.30
CA LYS A 303 -33.00 -3.37 -0.40
C LYS A 303 -34.03 -2.83 -1.39
N GLY A 304 -34.67 -3.71 -2.17
CA GLY A 304 -35.56 -3.39 -3.29
C GLY A 304 -36.87 -2.70 -2.95
N HIS A 305 -37.18 -2.47 -1.66
CA HIS A 305 -38.38 -1.77 -1.21
C HIS A 305 -38.39 -0.24 -1.49
N GLY A 306 -37.36 0.31 -2.18
CA GLY A 306 -37.27 1.75 -2.46
C GLY A 306 -36.92 2.18 -3.90
N THR A 307 -36.09 1.44 -4.65
CA THR A 307 -35.61 1.88 -5.99
C THR A 307 -35.67 0.84 -7.11
N GLY A 308 -36.05 -0.42 -6.83
CA GLY A 308 -36.37 -1.46 -7.82
C GLY A 308 -35.24 -2.00 -8.71
N LYS A 309 -34.09 -1.31 -8.86
CA LYS A 309 -32.96 -1.75 -9.70
C LYS A 309 -31.61 -1.28 -9.19
N SER A 310 -30.54 -2.02 -9.53
CA SER A 310 -29.15 -1.70 -9.19
C SER A 310 -28.22 -1.70 -10.40
N PHE A 311 -27.18 -0.86 -10.35
CA PHE A 311 -26.10 -0.85 -11.33
C PHE A 311 -24.81 -1.36 -10.68
N ASN A 312 -24.34 -2.52 -11.13
CA ASN A 312 -23.27 -3.29 -10.50
C ASN A 312 -22.04 -3.32 -11.41
N LEU A 313 -20.87 -3.16 -10.82
CA LEU A 313 -19.58 -3.20 -11.51
C LEU A 313 -18.83 -4.47 -11.10
N VAL A 314 -18.44 -5.28 -12.09
CA VAL A 314 -17.66 -6.52 -11.87
C VAL A 314 -16.34 -6.42 -12.60
N MET A 315 -15.25 -6.42 -11.84
CA MET A 315 -13.90 -6.46 -12.39
C MET A 315 -13.31 -7.86 -12.27
N CYS A 316 -12.83 -8.43 -13.38
CA CYS A 316 -12.26 -9.78 -13.40
C CYS A 316 -11.08 -9.90 -14.39
N PRO A 317 -10.33 -11.02 -14.40
CA PRO A 317 -9.35 -11.27 -15.46
C PRO A 317 -10.01 -11.32 -16.85
N SER A 318 -9.30 -10.85 -17.89
CA SER A 318 -9.83 -10.73 -19.25
C SER A 318 -10.46 -12.02 -19.81
N HIS A 319 -9.85 -13.17 -19.55
CA HIS A 319 -10.28 -14.47 -20.06
C HIS A 319 -11.54 -15.05 -19.38
N VAL A 320 -12.03 -14.46 -18.27
CA VAL A 320 -13.24 -14.94 -17.56
C VAL A 320 -14.43 -13.98 -17.65
N THR A 321 -14.31 -12.86 -18.36
CA THR A 321 -15.40 -11.88 -18.51
C THR A 321 -16.70 -12.49 -19.05
N GLY A 322 -16.60 -13.35 -20.08
CA GLY A 322 -17.76 -14.07 -20.62
C GLY A 322 -18.37 -15.07 -19.63
N LYS A 323 -17.52 -15.73 -18.82
CA LYS A 323 -17.97 -16.64 -17.76
C LYS A 323 -18.82 -15.91 -16.72
N TRP A 324 -18.40 -14.71 -16.31
CA TRP A 324 -19.17 -13.88 -15.38
C TRP A 324 -20.56 -13.51 -15.91
N VAL A 325 -20.65 -13.05 -17.16
CA VAL A 325 -21.96 -12.70 -17.76
C VAL A 325 -22.89 -13.91 -17.80
N ARG A 326 -22.38 -15.07 -18.21
CA ARG A 326 -23.16 -16.32 -18.23
C ARG A 326 -23.64 -16.70 -16.83
N GLU A 327 -22.76 -16.70 -15.83
CA GLU A 327 -23.13 -17.11 -14.48
C GLU A 327 -24.07 -16.13 -13.77
N ILE A 328 -23.91 -14.83 -14.00
CA ILE A 328 -24.87 -13.82 -13.50
C ILE A 328 -26.25 -14.10 -14.09
N ALA A 329 -26.32 -14.38 -15.40
CA ALA A 329 -27.59 -14.73 -16.04
C ALA A 329 -28.17 -16.02 -15.45
N GLU A 330 -27.37 -17.08 -15.29
CA GLU A 330 -27.84 -18.33 -14.65
C GLU A 330 -28.28 -18.15 -13.19
N THR A 331 -27.80 -17.12 -12.48
CA THR A 331 -28.00 -16.97 -11.04
C THR A 331 -29.07 -15.96 -10.64
N LEU A 332 -29.30 -14.90 -11.41
CA LEU A 332 -30.17 -13.81 -10.99
C LEU A 332 -31.36 -13.59 -11.93
N PRO A 333 -32.59 -13.48 -11.40
CA PRO A 333 -33.74 -13.02 -12.17
C PRO A 333 -33.59 -11.54 -12.54
N ASP A 334 -34.35 -11.10 -13.54
CA ASP A 334 -34.48 -9.69 -13.96
C ASP A 334 -33.17 -8.92 -14.03
N THR A 335 -32.14 -9.59 -14.55
CA THR A 335 -30.78 -9.07 -14.60
C THR A 335 -30.24 -9.07 -16.03
N TYR A 336 -29.52 -8.01 -16.38
CA TYR A 336 -28.79 -7.88 -17.63
C TYR A 336 -27.29 -7.71 -17.36
N GLY A 337 -26.49 -8.68 -17.81
CA GLY A 337 -25.03 -8.63 -17.74
C GLY A 337 -24.43 -8.38 -19.12
N MET A 338 -23.45 -7.48 -19.21
CA MET A 338 -22.73 -7.22 -20.45
C MET A 338 -21.23 -7.07 -20.21
N VAL A 339 -20.42 -7.62 -21.12
CA VAL A 339 -18.99 -7.34 -21.15
C VAL A 339 -18.74 -5.95 -21.72
N VAL A 340 -18.27 -5.04 -20.89
CA VAL A 340 -17.94 -3.66 -21.24
C VAL A 340 -16.50 -3.60 -21.76
N LYS A 341 -16.30 -3.05 -22.97
CA LYS A 341 -14.98 -2.93 -23.61
C LYS A 341 -14.54 -1.49 -23.83
N SER A 342 -15.47 -0.54 -23.78
CA SER A 342 -15.27 0.88 -24.08
C SER A 342 -16.19 1.78 -23.25
N ILE A 343 -15.88 3.09 -23.18
CA ILE A 343 -16.75 4.09 -22.54
C ILE A 343 -18.15 4.08 -23.16
N THR A 344 -18.23 3.97 -24.49
CA THR A 344 -19.52 3.91 -25.19
C THR A 344 -20.35 2.70 -24.78
N ASP A 345 -19.72 1.59 -24.42
CA ASP A 345 -20.44 0.44 -23.87
C ASP A 345 -20.96 0.73 -22.45
N VAL A 346 -20.20 1.47 -21.63
CA VAL A 346 -20.66 1.95 -20.31
C VAL A 346 -21.88 2.85 -20.48
N ASP A 347 -21.81 3.85 -21.36
CA ASP A 347 -22.89 4.82 -21.58
C ASP A 347 -24.17 4.12 -22.05
N ARG A 348 -24.05 3.25 -23.06
CA ARG A 348 -25.18 2.44 -23.55
C ARG A 348 -25.78 1.58 -22.45
N LEU A 349 -24.93 0.97 -21.61
CA LEU A 349 -25.38 0.10 -20.54
C LEU A 349 -26.05 0.90 -19.41
N PHE A 350 -25.57 2.10 -19.13
CA PHE A 350 -26.17 3.00 -18.17
C PHE A 350 -27.50 3.59 -18.68
N ASP A 351 -27.60 3.92 -19.96
CA ASP A 351 -28.86 4.30 -20.60
C ASP A 351 -29.89 3.17 -20.53
N LEU A 352 -29.46 1.93 -20.77
CA LEU A 352 -30.32 0.74 -20.60
C LEU A 352 -30.77 0.58 -19.16
N TYR A 353 -29.87 0.78 -18.19
CA TYR A 353 -30.22 0.78 -16.77
C TYR A 353 -31.24 1.88 -16.45
N GLN A 354 -31.06 3.11 -16.93
CA GLN A 354 -31.98 4.22 -16.65
C GLN A 354 -33.38 3.97 -17.19
N ARG A 355 -33.49 3.43 -18.41
CA ARG A 355 -34.77 3.19 -19.10
C ARG A 355 -35.45 1.89 -18.69
N GLY A 356 -34.67 0.89 -18.27
CA GLY A 356 -35.16 -0.43 -17.90
C GLY A 356 -35.62 -0.54 -16.45
N ASP A 357 -36.16 -1.70 -16.13
CA ASP A 357 -36.58 -2.16 -14.79
C ASP A 357 -35.63 -3.22 -14.21
N LYS A 358 -34.62 -3.64 -14.99
CA LYS A 358 -33.68 -4.72 -14.64
C LYS A 358 -32.47 -4.24 -13.87
N ASN A 359 -31.92 -5.15 -13.05
CA ASN A 359 -30.58 -5.00 -12.49
C ASN A 359 -29.53 -5.12 -13.60
N VAL A 360 -28.50 -4.28 -13.56
CA VAL A 360 -27.48 -4.22 -14.60
C VAL A 360 -26.11 -4.57 -14.04
N TYR A 361 -25.38 -5.43 -14.74
CA TYR A 361 -24.02 -5.83 -14.39
C TYR A 361 -23.05 -5.50 -15.53
N ALA A 362 -22.21 -4.50 -15.30
CA ALA A 362 -21.11 -4.11 -16.14
C ALA A 362 -19.88 -4.96 -15.80
N VAL A 363 -19.59 -5.96 -16.63
CA VAL A 363 -18.42 -6.84 -16.46
C VAL A 363 -17.27 -6.33 -17.31
N PHE A 364 -16.14 -5.98 -16.70
CA PHE A 364 -14.95 -5.53 -17.42
C PHE A 364 -13.69 -6.16 -16.85
N SER A 365 -12.64 -6.14 -17.66
CA SER A 365 -11.38 -6.75 -17.24
C SER A 365 -10.52 -5.80 -16.41
N LYS A 366 -9.70 -6.33 -15.51
CA LYS A 366 -8.72 -5.54 -14.75
C LYS A 366 -7.80 -4.71 -15.67
N GLU A 367 -7.45 -5.28 -16.81
CA GLU A 367 -6.62 -4.62 -17.82
C GLU A 367 -7.38 -3.44 -18.43
N ARG A 368 -8.67 -3.59 -18.75
CA ARG A 368 -9.49 -2.48 -19.28
C ARG A 368 -9.78 -1.39 -18.25
N ALA A 369 -9.85 -1.76 -16.97
CA ALA A 369 -9.97 -0.80 -15.89
C ALA A 369 -8.73 0.11 -15.82
N ARG A 370 -7.53 -0.47 -15.98
CA ARG A 370 -6.25 0.20 -15.79
C ARG A 370 -5.67 0.82 -17.07
N ASP A 371 -5.69 0.08 -18.17
CA ASP A 371 -4.92 0.37 -19.36
C ASP A 371 -5.61 1.50 -20.16
N GLY A 372 -4.99 2.68 -20.11
CA GLY A 372 -5.42 3.85 -20.87
C GLY A 372 -4.77 3.97 -22.25
N TYR A 373 -4.87 5.16 -22.81
CA TYR A 373 -4.29 5.47 -24.11
C TYR A 373 -2.78 5.58 -23.94
N MET A 374 -2.04 5.20 -24.98
CA MET A 374 -0.62 5.50 -25.01
C MET A 374 -0.44 7.03 -25.02
N ARG A 375 0.45 7.54 -24.17
CA ARG A 375 0.76 8.96 -24.08
C ARG A 375 2.10 9.25 -24.74
N TYR A 376 2.17 10.35 -25.48
CA TYR A 376 3.38 10.88 -26.09
C TYR A 376 3.75 12.24 -25.50
N PRO A 377 5.02 12.66 -25.58
CA PRO A 377 5.42 14.01 -25.16
C PRO A 377 4.78 15.08 -26.04
N ALA A 378 3.91 15.90 -25.45
CA ALA A 378 3.19 16.98 -26.11
C ALA A 378 4.04 18.27 -26.24
N VAL A 379 5.24 18.28 -25.67
CA VAL A 379 6.17 19.42 -25.69
C VAL A 379 6.62 19.79 -27.10
N LEU A 380 6.89 21.08 -27.28
CA LEU A 380 7.31 21.66 -28.55
C LEU A 380 8.81 21.99 -28.50
N TRP A 381 9.54 21.75 -29.59
CA TRP A 381 10.94 22.16 -29.66
C TRP A 381 11.07 23.63 -30.09
N SER A 382 11.67 24.46 -29.24
CA SER A 382 11.95 25.87 -29.56
C SER A 382 13.39 26.06 -30.01
N ARG A 383 13.59 26.45 -31.28
CA ARG A 383 14.93 26.80 -31.79
C ARG A 383 15.54 28.02 -31.09
N ARG A 384 14.70 28.98 -30.66
CA ARG A 384 15.15 30.20 -29.98
C ARG A 384 15.62 29.93 -28.55
N LYS A 385 14.83 29.16 -27.79
CA LYS A 385 15.17 28.79 -26.40
C LYS A 385 16.09 27.56 -26.31
N ARG A 386 16.41 26.91 -27.44
CA ARG A 386 17.25 25.70 -27.56
C ARG A 386 16.83 24.56 -26.62
N GLY A 387 15.53 24.34 -26.47
CA GLY A 387 15.00 23.29 -25.60
C GLY A 387 13.51 23.04 -25.84
N PHE A 388 12.96 22.07 -25.11
CA PHE A 388 11.54 21.77 -25.15
C PHE A 388 10.73 22.75 -24.29
N VAL A 389 9.63 23.24 -24.84
CA VAL A 389 8.73 24.20 -24.18
C VAL A 389 7.35 23.58 -23.96
N CYS A 390 6.65 24.10 -22.95
CA CYS A 390 5.24 23.79 -22.70
C CYS A 390 4.39 24.09 -23.93
N PRO A 391 3.43 23.22 -24.31
CA PRO A 391 2.54 23.50 -25.44
C PRO A 391 1.62 24.71 -25.21
N ASP A 392 1.30 25.03 -23.95
CA ASP A 392 0.31 26.08 -23.63
C ASP A 392 0.97 27.42 -23.24
N CYS A 393 1.83 27.45 -22.21
CA CYS A 393 2.48 28.69 -21.79
C CYS A 393 3.78 29.02 -22.54
N LEU A 394 4.28 28.11 -23.38
CA LEU A 394 5.52 28.25 -24.16
C LEU A 394 6.78 28.50 -23.31
N GLU A 395 6.71 28.26 -21.99
CA GLU A 395 7.88 28.33 -21.13
C GLU A 395 8.78 27.12 -21.27
N LEU A 396 10.08 27.37 -21.09
CA LEU A 396 11.12 26.34 -21.20
C LEU A 396 10.93 25.31 -20.09
N ILE A 397 10.89 24.04 -20.48
CA ILE A 397 10.91 22.94 -19.53
C ILE A 397 12.37 22.67 -19.21
N GLU A 398 12.69 22.73 -17.92
CA GLU A 398 14.02 22.47 -17.40
C GLU A 398 14.05 21.11 -16.72
N MET A 399 15.23 20.48 -16.71
CA MET A 399 15.49 19.22 -16.04
C MET A 399 16.67 19.37 -15.10
N GLU A 400 16.63 18.67 -13.96
CA GLU A 400 17.76 18.57 -13.06
C GLU A 400 18.84 17.68 -13.69
N THR A 401 20.08 18.17 -13.75
CA THR A 401 21.24 17.38 -14.13
C THR A 401 22.29 17.41 -13.01
N SER A 402 22.94 16.27 -12.79
CA SER A 402 24.03 16.11 -11.80
C SER A 402 25.27 15.55 -12.49
N GLY A 403 26.16 16.45 -12.94
CA GLY A 403 27.47 16.05 -13.50
C GLY A 403 28.54 15.87 -12.42
N ASP A 404 28.56 16.75 -11.41
CA ASP A 404 29.67 16.90 -10.47
C ASP A 404 29.18 16.97 -9.00
N GLY A 405 28.09 16.28 -8.66
CA GLY A 405 27.49 16.29 -7.32
C GLY A 405 26.71 17.57 -6.95
N THR A 406 26.69 18.57 -7.83
CA THR A 406 25.86 19.78 -7.69
C THR A 406 24.67 19.70 -8.64
N ARG A 407 23.45 19.94 -8.15
CA ARG A 407 22.22 19.94 -8.97
C ARG A 407 22.02 21.32 -9.57
N TYR A 408 21.88 21.38 -10.88
CA TYR A 408 21.52 22.60 -11.58
C TYR A 408 20.45 22.29 -12.63
N MET A 409 19.60 23.29 -12.87
CA MET A 409 18.55 23.22 -13.87
C MET A 409 19.15 23.53 -15.23
N VAL A 410 18.92 22.63 -16.18
CA VAL A 410 19.29 22.84 -17.58
C VAL A 410 18.05 22.72 -18.46
N PRO A 411 18.04 23.35 -19.66
CA PRO A 411 17.01 23.10 -20.64
C PRO A 411 16.83 21.60 -20.87
N SER A 412 15.59 21.11 -20.79
CA SER A 412 15.30 19.69 -21.01
C SER A 412 15.68 19.26 -22.42
N ASP A 413 16.23 18.05 -22.51
CA ASP A 413 16.53 17.39 -23.77
C ASP A 413 15.49 16.30 -24.10
N GLN A 414 15.67 15.62 -25.23
CA GLN A 414 14.72 14.60 -25.66
C GLN A 414 14.74 13.35 -24.77
N PHE A 415 15.84 13.12 -24.03
CA PHE A 415 15.97 11.96 -23.15
C PHE A 415 15.13 12.14 -21.89
N PHE A 416 14.97 13.37 -21.41
CA PHE A 416 14.02 13.70 -20.35
C PHE A 416 12.59 13.25 -20.68
N PHE A 417 12.20 13.26 -21.95
CA PHE A 417 10.87 12.83 -22.40
C PHE A 417 10.85 11.41 -23.00
N GLN A 418 11.91 10.61 -22.79
CA GLN A 418 11.97 9.24 -23.31
C GLN A 418 10.92 8.32 -22.64
N LYS A 419 10.61 8.57 -21.35
CA LYS A 419 9.58 7.88 -20.55
C LYS A 419 8.85 8.88 -19.65
N GLU A 420 7.57 8.64 -19.41
CA GLU A 420 6.75 9.47 -18.52
C GLU A 420 7.08 9.17 -17.06
N HIS A 421 7.29 10.20 -16.26
CA HIS A 421 7.57 10.15 -14.83
C HIS A 421 7.10 11.44 -14.13
N LEU A 422 7.09 11.46 -12.79
CA LEU A 422 6.54 12.58 -12.01
C LEU A 422 7.08 13.95 -12.42
N ALA A 423 8.40 14.07 -12.61
CA ALA A 423 9.04 15.35 -12.96
C ALA A 423 8.74 15.87 -14.38
N ASN A 424 8.24 15.04 -15.30
CA ASN A 424 7.95 15.46 -16.67
C ASN A 424 6.46 15.34 -17.02
N HIS A 425 5.59 15.06 -16.03
CA HIS A 425 4.16 14.85 -16.26
C HIS A 425 3.41 16.17 -16.52
N LEU A 426 3.74 17.20 -15.74
CA LEU A 426 3.08 18.51 -15.73
C LEU A 426 4.11 19.62 -15.97
N CYS A 427 3.66 20.72 -16.56
CA CYS A 427 4.48 21.91 -16.68
C CYS A 427 4.69 22.55 -15.30
N PRO A 428 5.93 22.84 -14.88
CA PRO A 428 6.20 23.48 -13.59
C PRO A 428 5.71 24.93 -13.52
N HIS A 429 5.48 25.58 -14.66
CA HIS A 429 5.06 26.99 -14.74
C HIS A 429 3.53 27.17 -14.72
N CYS A 430 2.78 26.29 -15.38
CA CYS A 430 1.33 26.45 -15.58
C CYS A 430 0.49 25.21 -15.28
N GLY A 431 1.09 24.08 -14.87
CA GLY A 431 0.38 22.84 -14.54
C GLY A 431 -0.16 22.06 -15.75
N THR A 432 0.03 22.54 -16.97
CA THR A 432 -0.43 21.86 -18.19
C THR A 432 0.21 20.47 -18.34
N PRO A 433 -0.55 19.40 -18.65
CA PRO A 433 0.01 18.09 -18.95
C PRO A 433 0.99 18.13 -20.13
N LEU A 434 2.23 17.70 -19.91
CA LEU A 434 3.26 17.61 -20.96
C LEU A 434 3.15 16.33 -21.78
N TRP A 435 2.16 15.49 -21.48
CA TRP A 435 1.91 14.21 -22.13
C TRP A 435 0.48 14.13 -22.61
N ALA A 436 0.29 13.89 -23.91
CA ALA A 436 -1.01 13.84 -24.56
C ALA A 436 -1.31 12.45 -25.16
N PRO A 437 -2.59 12.11 -25.44
CA PRO A 437 -2.94 10.87 -26.13
C PRO A 437 -2.30 10.78 -27.52
N VAL A 438 -1.71 9.62 -27.84
CA VAL A 438 -1.17 9.36 -29.18
C VAL A 438 -2.28 9.46 -30.23
N ASN A 439 -2.00 10.19 -31.31
CA ASN A 439 -2.88 10.29 -32.46
C ASN A 439 -2.27 9.56 -33.65
N ASP A 440 -2.67 8.30 -33.83
CA ASP A 440 -2.25 7.40 -34.91
C ASP A 440 -2.59 7.90 -36.33
N ARG A 441 -3.52 8.86 -36.46
CA ARG A 441 -3.92 9.46 -37.75
C ARG A 441 -3.02 10.61 -38.19
N ARG A 442 -2.11 11.08 -37.35
CA ARG A 442 -1.21 12.20 -37.67
C ARG A 442 0.24 11.75 -37.55
N GLN A 443 1.08 12.25 -38.45
CA GLN A 443 2.51 12.07 -38.30
C GLN A 443 3.00 12.92 -37.14
N MET A 444 3.52 12.27 -36.11
CA MET A 444 3.92 12.91 -34.87
C MET A 444 5.43 13.21 -34.91
N PRO A 445 5.89 14.31 -34.28
CA PRO A 445 7.32 14.59 -34.19
C PRO A 445 8.05 13.62 -33.25
N TRP A 446 7.31 12.87 -32.43
CA TRP A 446 7.81 11.85 -31.52
C TRP A 446 7.46 10.44 -32.03
N ILE A 447 8.42 9.52 -31.95
CA ILE A 447 8.25 8.11 -32.31
C ILE A 447 8.50 7.23 -31.10
N LYS A 448 7.68 6.18 -30.93
CA LYS A 448 7.88 5.16 -29.91
C LYS A 448 8.63 3.97 -30.48
N ILE A 449 9.80 3.66 -29.92
CA ILE A 449 10.52 2.41 -30.16
C ILE A 449 10.26 1.47 -28.98
N GLY A 450 9.74 0.28 -29.26
CA GLY A 450 9.44 -0.75 -28.25
C GLY A 450 10.70 -1.14 -27.47
N GLY A 451 10.59 -1.26 -26.14
CA GLY A 451 11.73 -1.55 -25.27
C GLY A 451 12.72 -0.41 -25.05
N TYR A 452 12.68 0.66 -25.85
CA TYR A 452 13.59 1.81 -25.73
C TYR A 452 12.91 3.04 -25.12
N GLY A 453 11.87 3.57 -25.78
CA GLY A 453 11.23 4.81 -25.34
C GLY A 453 10.78 5.70 -26.50
N TRP A 454 10.47 6.96 -26.15
CA TRP A 454 10.14 8.01 -27.11
C TRP A 454 11.42 8.66 -27.67
N VAL A 455 11.40 8.96 -28.97
CA VAL A 455 12.50 9.57 -29.72
C VAL A 455 11.96 10.76 -30.50
N PHE A 456 12.61 11.92 -30.39
CA PHE A 456 12.24 13.10 -31.14
C PHE A 456 12.86 13.01 -32.55
N ARG A 457 12.02 12.90 -33.59
CA ARG A 457 12.47 12.61 -34.97
C ARG A 457 13.58 13.54 -35.46
N PRO A 458 13.48 14.88 -35.29
CA PRO A 458 14.52 15.79 -35.77
C PRO A 458 15.89 15.61 -35.10
N GLN A 459 15.95 14.94 -33.94
CA GLN A 459 17.17 14.72 -33.17
C GLN A 459 17.47 13.24 -32.94
N ALA A 460 16.89 12.34 -33.74
CA ALA A 460 17.04 10.89 -33.59
C ALA A 460 18.49 10.42 -33.59
N ALA A 461 19.39 11.12 -34.31
CA ALA A 461 20.82 10.79 -34.38
C ALA A 461 21.51 10.78 -33.01
N LEU A 462 21.06 11.59 -32.04
CA LEU A 462 21.63 11.63 -30.69
C LEU A 462 21.41 10.32 -29.90
N HIS A 463 20.42 9.50 -30.31
CA HIS A 463 20.14 8.22 -29.67
C HIS A 463 21.07 7.09 -30.11
N LEU A 464 21.80 7.23 -31.24
CA LEU A 464 22.68 6.19 -31.79
C LEU A 464 23.81 5.80 -30.81
N ASN A 465 24.28 6.74 -30.00
CA ASN A 465 25.38 6.52 -29.05
C ASN A 465 24.89 6.05 -27.67
N ARG A 466 23.57 5.90 -27.46
CA ARG A 466 22.94 5.68 -26.15
C ARG A 466 22.46 4.24 -25.93
N THR A 467 22.57 3.38 -26.92
CA THR A 467 22.14 1.98 -26.83
C THR A 467 23.11 1.06 -27.55
N LYS A 468 23.31 -0.14 -27.01
CA LYS A 468 24.13 -1.20 -27.62
C LYS A 468 23.27 -2.29 -28.27
N ASN A 469 21.95 -2.20 -28.18
CA ASN A 469 21.03 -3.19 -28.75
C ASN A 469 20.93 -3.00 -30.26
N GLU A 470 21.42 -3.98 -31.03
CA GLU A 470 21.50 -3.91 -32.49
C GLU A 470 20.14 -3.72 -33.17
N HIS A 471 19.07 -4.35 -32.66
CA HIS A 471 17.72 -4.20 -33.22
C HIS A 471 17.20 -2.76 -33.08
N ILE A 472 17.46 -2.14 -31.93
CA ILE A 472 17.08 -0.73 -31.69
C ILE A 472 17.97 0.21 -32.52
N LEU A 473 19.27 -0.09 -32.65
CA LEU A 473 20.19 0.69 -33.47
C LEU A 473 19.80 0.69 -34.95
N ASP A 474 19.40 -0.45 -35.49
CA ASP A 474 18.91 -0.54 -36.87
C ASP A 474 17.66 0.33 -37.08
N GLN A 475 16.69 0.25 -36.17
CA GLN A 475 15.51 1.12 -36.22
C GLN A 475 15.85 2.61 -36.11
N LEU A 476 16.81 2.99 -35.26
CA LEU A 476 17.29 4.36 -35.13
C LEU A 476 18.01 4.84 -36.41
N ARG A 477 18.85 4.01 -37.03
CA ARG A 477 19.53 4.33 -38.30
C ARG A 477 18.52 4.57 -39.42
N GLN A 478 17.53 3.69 -39.56
CA GLN A 478 16.45 3.87 -40.53
C GLN A 478 15.66 5.16 -40.31
N LEU A 479 15.44 5.56 -39.06
CA LEU A 479 14.78 6.83 -38.73
C LEU A 479 15.64 8.06 -39.06
N VAL A 480 16.96 7.96 -38.91
CA VAL A 480 17.91 9.03 -39.24
C VAL A 480 18.08 9.19 -40.75
N GLU A 481 18.14 8.08 -41.50
CA GLU A 481 18.27 8.07 -42.95
C GLU A 481 16.98 8.53 -43.65
N HIS A 482 15.82 8.17 -43.09
CA HIS A 482 14.51 8.48 -43.66
C HIS A 482 13.58 9.17 -42.65
N PRO A 483 13.90 10.42 -42.23
CA PRO A 483 13.16 11.12 -41.19
C PRO A 483 11.73 11.49 -41.61
N GLU A 484 11.40 11.48 -42.89
CA GLU A 484 10.06 11.77 -43.41
C GLU A 484 9.15 10.54 -43.52
N ARG A 485 9.72 9.33 -43.39
CA ARG A 485 8.96 8.08 -43.56
C ARG A 485 7.81 8.00 -42.55
N PRO A 486 6.56 7.75 -42.98
CA PRO A 486 5.45 7.55 -42.06
C PRO A 486 5.76 6.40 -41.10
N TYR A 487 5.67 6.68 -39.80
CA TYR A 487 5.92 5.68 -38.76
C TYR A 487 4.62 5.44 -37.99
N CYS A 488 4.08 4.22 -38.10
CA CYS A 488 2.89 3.82 -37.35
C CYS A 488 3.31 3.33 -35.96
N ILE A 489 2.80 3.97 -34.91
CA ILE A 489 3.07 3.57 -33.52
C ILE A 489 2.25 2.31 -33.22
N LYS A 490 2.87 1.14 -33.39
CA LYS A 490 2.24 -0.16 -33.11
C LYS A 490 1.80 -0.23 -31.64
N GLY A 491 0.53 -0.57 -31.40
CA GLY A 491 -0.05 -0.72 -30.06
C GLY A 491 -0.63 0.57 -29.44
N ALA A 492 -0.52 1.72 -30.11
CA ALA A 492 -1.22 2.93 -29.71
C ALA A 492 -2.72 2.81 -30.03
N HIS A 493 -3.47 2.17 -29.14
CA HIS A 493 -4.92 2.15 -29.23
C HIS A 493 -5.50 3.36 -28.49
N ARG A 494 -6.49 4.03 -29.09
CA ARG A 494 -7.37 4.96 -28.37
C ARG A 494 -8.21 4.16 -27.37
N ARG A 495 -7.71 4.01 -26.15
CA ARG A 495 -8.42 3.40 -25.03
C ARG A 495 -8.42 4.40 -23.90
N PHE A 496 -9.53 4.58 -23.21
CA PHE A 496 -9.55 5.37 -21.99
C PHE A 496 -9.65 4.38 -20.83
N PRO A 497 -8.91 4.57 -19.72
CA PRO A 497 -9.06 3.69 -18.58
C PRO A 497 -10.50 3.76 -18.08
N LEU A 498 -11.21 2.62 -18.06
CA LEU A 498 -12.60 2.62 -17.60
C LEU A 498 -12.71 3.05 -16.14
N SER A 499 -11.68 2.77 -15.32
CA SER A 499 -11.67 3.19 -13.91
C SER A 499 -11.68 4.70 -13.73
N THR A 500 -11.09 5.47 -14.64
CA THR A 500 -11.11 6.94 -14.59
C THR A 500 -12.47 7.49 -15.00
N TYR A 501 -13.20 6.79 -15.88
CA TYR A 501 -14.52 7.22 -16.33
C TYR A 501 -15.64 6.87 -15.34
N LEU A 502 -15.49 5.76 -14.61
CA LEU A 502 -16.47 5.27 -13.65
C LEU A 502 -16.41 5.98 -12.28
N LYS A 503 -15.36 6.75 -12.01
CA LYS A 503 -15.25 7.64 -10.85
C LYS A 503 -16.04 8.92 -11.11
#